data_AF-C9JU63-F1
#
_entry.id   AF-C9JU63-F1
#
_cell.length_a   1.000
_cell.length_b   1.000
_cell.length_c   1.000
_cell.angle_alpha   90.00
_cell.angle_beta   90.00
_cell.angle_gamma   90.00
#
_symmetry.space_group_name_H-M   'P 1'
#
loop_
_entity.id
_entity.type
_entity.pdbx_description
1 polymer ?
#
loop_
_entity_poly.entity_id
_entity_poly.type
_entity_poly.pdbx_seq_one_letter_code
_entity_poly.pdbx_strand_id
1 'polypeptide(L)'
;MPLLEGSVGVEDLVLLEPLVEESLLKNLQLRYENKEIYTYIGNVVISVNPYQQLPIYGPEFIAKYQDYTFYELKPHIYALANVAYQSLRDRDRDQC
;
A
#
# COMPACT_ATOMS: atom_id res chain seq x y z
N MET A 1 19.00 8.57 -3.14
CA MET A 1 17.66 7.94 -3.08
C MET A 1 17.64 6.99 -1.89
N PRO A 2 17.16 7.42 -0.71
CA PRO A 2 17.30 6.64 0.52
C PRO A 2 16.06 5.80 0.88
N LEU A 3 15.14 5.53 -0.05
CA LEU A 3 13.80 4.99 0.28
C LEU A 3 13.70 3.45 0.29
N LEU A 4 14.78 2.70 0.06
CA LEU A 4 14.80 1.23 0.13
C LEU A 4 15.31 0.68 1.47
N GLU A 5 15.77 1.53 2.40
CA GLU A 5 16.23 1.06 3.72
C GLU A 5 15.03 0.81 4.64
N GLY A 6 14.63 -0.46 4.76
CA GLY A 6 13.71 -0.94 5.80
C GLY A 6 12.33 -1.43 5.33
N SER A 7 12.14 -1.70 4.03
CA SER A 7 10.94 -2.41 3.57
C SER A 7 11.06 -3.91 3.90
N VAL A 8 9.96 -4.46 4.42
CA VAL A 8 9.85 -5.90 4.67
C VAL A 8 9.23 -6.55 3.44
N GLY A 9 9.95 -7.46 2.80
CA GLY A 9 9.48 -8.11 1.57
C GLY A 9 9.28 -7.14 0.41
N VAL A 10 8.53 -7.58 -0.60
CA VAL A 10 8.21 -6.83 -1.81
C VAL A 10 6.90 -6.06 -1.62
N GLU A 11 6.95 -4.74 -1.79
CA GLU A 11 5.82 -3.82 -1.60
C GLU A 11 4.83 -3.81 -2.77
N ASP A 12 5.31 -4.06 -3.99
CA ASP A 12 4.50 -4.20 -5.20
C ASP A 12 4.80 -5.56 -5.86
N LEU A 13 3.80 -6.44 -5.90
CA LEU A 13 3.95 -7.80 -6.41
C LEU A 13 4.28 -7.87 -7.90
N VAL A 14 4.16 -6.76 -8.66
CA VAL A 14 4.70 -6.67 -10.03
C VAL A 14 6.21 -6.88 -10.05
N LEU A 15 6.90 -6.56 -8.96
CA LEU A 15 8.35 -6.72 -8.78
C LEU A 15 8.72 -8.07 -8.14
N LEU A 16 7.75 -8.95 -7.85
CA LEU A 16 8.01 -10.23 -7.22
C LEU A 16 8.61 -11.22 -8.22
N GLU A 17 9.76 -11.81 -7.88
CA GLU A 17 10.43 -12.80 -8.71
C GLU A 17 10.95 -13.98 -7.87
N PRO A 18 10.64 -15.25 -8.25
CA PRO A 18 9.74 -15.66 -9.33
C PRO A 18 8.27 -15.34 -9.00
N LEU A 19 7.45 -14.95 -9.97
CA LEU A 19 6.01 -14.73 -9.74
C LEU A 19 5.25 -16.07 -9.73
N VAL A 20 5.21 -16.72 -8.58
CA VAL A 20 4.47 -17.97 -8.33
C VAL A 20 3.67 -17.91 -7.03
N GLU A 21 2.63 -18.72 -6.90
CA GLU A 21 1.74 -18.71 -5.72
C GLU A 21 2.52 -18.85 -4.40
N GLU A 22 3.50 -19.76 -4.34
CA GLU A 22 4.32 -19.98 -3.15
C GLU A 22 5.09 -18.71 -2.74
N SER A 23 5.70 -18.02 -3.70
CA SER A 23 6.46 -16.79 -3.45
C SER A 23 5.55 -15.64 -3.01
N LEU A 24 4.34 -15.55 -3.57
CA LEU A 24 3.35 -14.54 -3.24
C LEU A 24 2.86 -14.73 -1.81
N LEU A 25 2.50 -15.97 -1.45
CA LEU A 25 2.07 -16.31 -0.10
C LEU A 25 3.19 -16.05 0.92
N LYS A 26 4.43 -16.45 0.61
CA LYS A 26 5.60 -16.15 1.45
C LYS A 26 5.81 -14.65 1.64
N ASN A 27 5.65 -13.85 0.59
CA ASN A 27 5.79 -12.41 0.68
C ASN A 27 4.70 -11.78 1.57
N LEU A 28 3.43 -12.15 1.37
CA LEU A 28 2.31 -11.66 2.18
C LEU A 28 2.46 -12.08 3.65
N GLN A 29 2.90 -13.31 3.91
CA GLN A 29 3.16 -13.80 5.26
C GLN A 29 4.27 -12.99 5.94
N LEU A 30 5.43 -12.82 5.27
CA LEU A 30 6.56 -12.06 5.81
C LEU A 30 6.15 -10.62 6.15
N ARG A 31 5.38 -9.98 5.27
CA ARG A 31 4.85 -8.62 5.49
C ARG A 31 3.87 -8.57 6.66
N TYR A 32 2.94 -9.51 6.72
CA TYR A 32 1.96 -9.62 7.79
C TYR A 32 2.61 -9.80 9.17
N GLU A 33 3.62 -10.68 9.28
CA GLU A 33 4.38 -10.92 10.52
C GLU A 33 5.08 -9.64 11.02
N ASN A 34 5.40 -8.71 10.11
CA ASN A 34 5.98 -7.41 10.41
C ASN A 34 4.94 -6.28 10.48
N LYS A 35 3.65 -6.60 10.57
CA LYS A 35 2.52 -5.64 10.64
C LYS A 35 2.34 -4.76 9.40
N GLU A 36 2.90 -5.16 8.27
CA GLU A 36 2.70 -4.53 6.96
C GLU A 36 1.54 -5.23 6.23
N ILE A 37 0.30 -4.77 6.47
CA ILE A 37 -0.91 -5.46 6.00
C ILE A 37 -1.36 -5.10 4.58
N TYR A 38 -0.78 -4.05 4.02
CA TYR A 38 -1.07 -3.58 2.68
C TYR A 38 0.07 -3.95 1.73
N THR A 39 -0.28 -4.41 0.54
CA THR A 39 0.68 -4.72 -0.53
C THR A 39 0.05 -4.32 -1.86
N TYR A 40 0.84 -3.75 -2.77
CA TYR A 40 0.35 -3.34 -4.08
C TYR A 40 0.44 -4.47 -5.11
N ILE A 41 -0.43 -4.37 -6.12
CA ILE A 41 -0.24 -4.95 -7.44
C ILE A 41 -0.46 -3.81 -8.43
N GLY A 42 0.60 -3.09 -8.80
CA GLY A 42 0.46 -1.82 -9.50
C GLY A 42 -0.48 -0.87 -8.73
N ASN A 43 -1.61 -0.49 -9.31
CA ASN A 43 -2.61 0.39 -8.68
C ASN A 43 -3.65 -0.32 -7.80
N VAL A 44 -3.58 -1.64 -7.66
CA VAL A 44 -4.47 -2.42 -6.79
C VAL A 44 -3.87 -2.55 -5.41
N VAL A 45 -4.70 -2.48 -4.36
CA VAL A 45 -4.29 -2.69 -2.96
C VAL A 45 -4.82 -4.01 -2.46
N ILE A 46 -3.91 -4.91 -2.06
CA ILE A 46 -4.23 -6.07 -1.24
C ILE A 46 -4.26 -5.63 0.22
N SER A 47 -5.31 -6.02 0.94
CA SER A 47 -5.46 -5.79 2.38
C SER A 47 -5.60 -7.12 3.11
N VAL A 48 -4.69 -7.43 4.01
CA VAL A 48 -4.76 -8.62 4.88
C VAL A 48 -5.28 -8.19 6.26
N ASN A 49 -6.34 -8.83 6.77
CA ASN A 49 -6.93 -8.44 8.06
C ASN A 49 -5.96 -8.73 9.23
N PRO A 50 -5.50 -7.71 9.99
CA PRO A 50 -4.60 -7.90 11.12
C PRO A 50 -5.24 -8.54 12.36
N TYR A 51 -6.58 -8.59 12.44
CA TYR A 51 -7.33 -8.98 13.64
C TYR A 51 -6.96 -8.19 14.92
N GLN A 52 -6.32 -7.03 14.76
CA GLN A 52 -5.93 -6.09 15.82
C GLN A 52 -5.89 -4.67 15.27
N GLN A 53 -5.92 -3.68 16.16
CA GLN A 53 -5.71 -2.29 15.76
C GLN A 53 -4.22 -2.03 15.52
N LEU A 54 -3.90 -1.43 14.38
CA LEU A 54 -2.55 -0.98 14.05
C LEU A 54 -2.49 0.56 14.10
N PRO A 55 -1.41 1.16 14.62
CA PRO A 55 -1.26 2.62 14.71
C PRO A 55 -0.83 3.23 13.36
N ILE A 56 -1.50 2.83 12.27
CA ILE A 56 -1.25 3.29 10.89
C ILE A 56 -2.41 4.12 10.33
N TYR A 57 -3.41 4.38 11.17
CA TYR A 57 -4.59 5.17 10.85
C TYR A 57 -4.61 6.44 11.69
N GLY A 58 -5.34 7.45 11.21
CA GLY A 58 -5.55 8.70 11.92
C GLY A 58 -5.14 9.94 11.11
N PRO A 59 -5.35 11.14 11.67
CA PRO A 59 -5.17 12.40 10.97
C PRO A 59 -3.74 12.60 10.42
N GLU A 60 -2.73 12.16 11.17
CA GLU A 60 -1.32 12.24 10.75
C GLU A 60 -1.06 11.43 9.48
N PHE A 61 -1.57 10.19 9.40
CA PHE A 61 -1.43 9.36 8.22
C PHE A 61 -2.28 9.88 7.05
N ILE A 62 -3.48 10.42 7.31
CA ILE A 62 -4.29 11.04 6.26
C ILE A 62 -3.53 12.21 5.61
N ALA A 63 -3.00 13.14 6.42
CA ALA A 63 -2.21 14.26 5.92
C ALA A 63 -0.97 13.78 5.16
N LYS A 64 -0.25 12.79 5.72
CA LYS A 64 0.92 12.20 5.07
C LYS A 64 0.60 11.62 3.69
N TYR A 65 -0.51 10.92 3.50
CA TYR A 65 -0.84 10.32 2.20
C TYR A 65 -1.55 11.26 1.23
N GLN A 66 -1.99 12.45 1.67
CA GLN A 66 -2.55 13.49 0.80
C GLN A 66 -1.47 14.20 -0.02
N ASP A 67 -0.31 14.47 0.59
CA ASP A 67 0.76 15.27 0.01
C ASP A 67 1.69 14.49 -0.95
N TYR A 68 1.60 13.17 -0.96
CA TYR A 68 2.49 12.30 -1.74
C TYR A 68 1.74 11.57 -2.86
N THR A 69 2.45 11.35 -3.96
CA THR A 69 1.98 10.56 -5.09
C THR A 69 2.07 9.07 -4.80
N PHE A 70 1.29 8.30 -5.56
CA PHE A 70 1.27 6.84 -5.47
C PHE A 70 2.69 6.30 -5.72
N TYR A 71 3.15 5.35 -4.89
CA TYR A 71 4.52 4.78 -4.83
C TYR A 71 5.61 5.57 -4.09
N GLU A 72 5.40 6.82 -3.67
CA GLU A 72 6.40 7.54 -2.87
C GLU A 72 6.44 7.10 -1.41
N LEU A 73 5.34 6.50 -0.94
CA LEU A 73 5.17 6.00 0.41
C LEU A 73 4.86 4.50 0.40
N LYS A 74 5.10 3.87 1.56
CA LYS A 74 4.74 2.47 1.81
C LYS A 74 3.29 2.17 1.42
N PRO A 75 2.98 0.93 1.01
CA PRO A 75 1.63 0.54 0.66
C PRO A 75 0.60 0.88 1.74
N HIS A 76 -0.45 1.61 1.35
CA HIS A 76 -1.53 1.96 2.28
C HIS A 76 -2.82 2.30 1.53
N ILE A 77 -3.97 2.01 2.15
CA ILE A 77 -5.28 2.29 1.57
C ILE A 77 -5.53 3.80 1.34
N TYR A 78 -4.92 4.67 2.15
CA TYR A 78 -5.05 6.12 1.97
C TYR A 78 -4.39 6.63 0.69
N ALA A 79 -3.36 5.96 0.17
CA ALA A 79 -2.81 6.31 -1.15
C ALA A 79 -3.87 6.11 -2.25
N LEU A 80 -4.58 4.98 -2.22
CA LEU A 80 -5.67 4.69 -3.18
C LEU A 80 -6.83 5.68 -3.02
N ALA A 81 -7.22 5.98 -1.78
CA ALA A 81 -8.27 6.96 -1.51
C ALA A 81 -7.89 8.37 -1.99
N ASN A 82 -6.64 8.79 -1.81
CA ASN A 82 -6.14 10.08 -2.31
C ASN A 82 -6.20 10.15 -3.83
N VAL A 83 -5.80 9.08 -4.54
CA VAL A 83 -5.90 9.00 -6.00
C VAL A 83 -7.35 9.11 -6.48
N ALA A 84 -8.28 8.39 -5.86
CA ALA A 84 -9.70 8.48 -6.19
C ALA A 84 -10.24 9.90 -5.92
N TYR A 85 -9.90 10.49 -4.77
CA TYR A 85 -10.31 11.84 -4.41
C TYR A 85 -9.78 12.91 -5.37
N GLN A 86 -8.50 12.86 -5.75
CA GLN A 86 -7.93 13.77 -6.73
C GLN A 86 -8.59 13.62 -8.11
N SER A 87 -8.89 12.40 -8.53
CA SER A 87 -9.62 12.15 -9.77
C SER A 87 -11.05 12.75 -9.74
N LEU A 88 -11.74 12.64 -8.60
CA LEU A 88 -13.03 13.28 -8.39
C LEU A 88 -12.93 14.82 -8.41
N ARG A 89 -11.99 15.38 -7.63
CA ARG A 89 -11.86 16.83 -7.42
C ARG A 89 -11.31 17.58 -8.62
N ASP A 90 -10.27 17.03 -9.26
CA ASP A 90 -9.48 17.74 -10.27
C ASP A 90 -9.88 17.36 -11.70
N ARG A 91 -10.61 16.26 -11.87
CA ARG A 91 -11.00 15.74 -13.19
C ARG A 91 -12.50 15.51 -13.37
N ASP A 92 -13.31 15.84 -12.35
CA ASP A 92 -14.77 15.66 -12.35
C ASP A 92 -15.20 14.24 -12.79
N ARG A 93 -14.48 13.21 -12.31
CA ARG A 93 -14.79 11.81 -12.60
C ARG A 93 -15.39 11.12 -11.39
N ASP A 94 -16.52 10.46 -11.57
CA ASP A 94 -17.08 9.55 -10.57
C ASP A 94 -16.11 8.40 -10.25
N GLN A 95 -16.11 7.93 -9.00
CA GLN A 95 -15.22 6.87 -8.50
C GLN A 95 -16.03 5.71 -7.89
N CYS A 96 -15.51 4.49 -7.98
CA CYS A 96 -16.11 3.25 -7.46
C CYS A 96 -15.01 2.36 -6.89
#